data_AF-A0A7W7FV56-F1
#
_entry.id   AF-A0A7W7FV56-F1
#
_cell.length_a   1.000
_cell.length_b   1.000
_cell.length_c   1.000
_cell.angle_alpha   90.00
_cell.angle_beta   90.00
_cell.angle_gamma   90.00
#
_symmetry.space_group_name_H-M   'P 1'
#
loop_
_entity.id
_entity.type
_entity.pdbx_description
1 polymer ?
#
loop_
_entity_poly.entity_id
_entity_poly.type
_entity_poly.pdbx_seq_one_letter_code
_entity_poly.pdbx_strand_id
1 'polypeptide(L)'
;MPHRHRRTWSWIAVAGLVAVLSPALPASATSTPAPPVSCTEEERAADLARERDRVLPALERVRTVRNWAQLGLLAASGWGALGHGFVSFDGAGVAIARTDSPLSGSHVVIPLPVGEKPLLPLNMPDLVFYAPNPESGTVTHPHSPDFPYTLVGWGYWDGYNLERHPTGRGPVCLTRRDWHVHERGIHDFATFGFVPVPPRESFQGESSGADPVPPLALLRDPGIVHKRAWNTHLWLTPDASTVTPAFANPYQRIRGQDLRYGQWFFQPPSR
;
A
#
# COMPACT_ATOMS: atom_id res chain seq x y z
N MET A 1 15.13 53.10 -59.26
CA MET A 1 16.04 53.87 -58.37
C MET A 1 15.29 54.21 -57.08
N PRO A 2 15.91 54.23 -55.89
CA PRO A 2 16.60 53.16 -55.19
C PRO A 2 16.00 52.82 -53.80
N HIS A 3 16.41 51.65 -53.31
CA HIS A 3 16.39 51.08 -51.95
C HIS A 3 15.97 51.91 -50.72
N ARG A 4 15.28 51.24 -49.78
CA ARG A 4 15.78 51.11 -48.40
C ARG A 4 15.17 49.93 -47.64
N HIS A 5 15.97 48.86 -47.49
CA HIS A 5 15.81 47.87 -46.43
C HIS A 5 16.08 48.52 -45.07
N ARG A 6 15.24 48.25 -44.07
CA ARG A 6 15.63 48.37 -42.66
C ARG A 6 15.56 46.99 -42.01
N ARG A 7 16.77 46.46 -41.74
CA ARG A 7 17.03 45.38 -40.78
C ARG A 7 16.82 45.95 -39.38
N THR A 8 16.06 45.26 -38.54
CA THR A 8 16.09 45.44 -37.08
C THR A 8 16.51 44.12 -36.45
N TRP A 9 17.37 44.25 -35.45
CA TRP A 9 18.28 43.23 -34.97
C TRP A 9 17.62 42.41 -33.85
N SER A 10 17.83 41.10 -33.88
CA SER A 10 17.52 40.20 -32.77
C SER A 10 18.57 40.37 -31.68
N TRP A 11 18.13 40.70 -30.46
CA TRP A 11 18.97 40.63 -29.27
C TRP A 11 18.86 39.23 -28.69
N ILE A 12 19.96 38.47 -28.73
CA ILE A 12 20.13 37.24 -27.96
C ILE A 12 20.53 37.67 -26.55
N ALA A 13 19.63 37.49 -25.59
CA ALA A 13 19.97 37.61 -24.17
C ALA A 13 20.68 36.31 -23.72
N VAL A 14 21.97 36.41 -23.42
CA VAL A 14 22.74 35.36 -22.75
C VAL A 14 22.43 35.45 -21.26
N ALA A 15 21.61 34.53 -20.75
CA ALA A 15 21.38 34.38 -19.32
C ALA A 15 22.61 33.70 -18.69
N GLY A 16 23.39 34.47 -17.92
CA GLY A 16 24.48 33.96 -17.10
C GLY A 16 23.94 33.12 -15.94
N LEU A 17 24.37 31.87 -15.87
CA LEU A 17 24.07 30.95 -14.78
C LEU A 17 24.96 31.31 -13.57
N VAL A 18 24.39 31.99 -12.57
CA VAL A 18 25.07 32.22 -11.28
C VAL A 18 24.86 30.97 -10.42
N ALA A 19 25.91 30.16 -10.25
CA ALA A 19 25.91 29.04 -9.32
C ALA A 19 26.02 29.58 -7.88
N VAL A 20 24.91 29.56 -7.14
CA VAL A 20 24.90 29.83 -5.70
C VAL A 20 25.36 28.55 -4.99
N LEU A 21 26.61 28.55 -4.51
CA LEU A 21 27.13 27.50 -3.62
C LEU A 21 26.47 27.65 -2.25
N SER A 22 25.49 26.81 -1.94
CA SER A 22 24.94 26.70 -0.59
C SER A 22 25.98 26.04 0.33
N PRO A 23 26.22 26.57 1.55
CA PRO A 23 27.06 25.90 2.52
C PRO A 23 26.45 24.56 2.93
N ALA A 24 27.25 23.51 2.90
CA ALA A 24 26.87 22.19 3.39
C ALA A 24 26.56 22.28 4.90
N LEU A 25 25.32 22.00 5.27
CA LEU A 25 24.96 21.84 6.67
C LEU A 25 25.71 20.64 7.26
N PRO A 26 26.19 20.72 8.52
CA PRO A 26 26.83 19.59 9.18
C PRO A 26 25.85 18.42 9.27
N ALA A 27 26.33 17.24 8.85
CA ALA A 27 25.59 15.99 8.97
C ALA A 27 25.18 15.80 10.44
N SER A 28 23.87 15.87 10.71
CA SER A 28 23.34 15.51 12.02
C SER A 28 23.77 14.09 12.34
N ALA A 29 24.49 13.93 13.44
CA ALA A 29 24.84 12.62 13.99
C ALA A 29 23.54 11.80 14.07
N THR A 30 23.49 10.72 13.30
CA THR A 30 22.37 9.80 13.29
C THR A 30 22.41 9.08 14.63
N SER A 31 21.61 9.53 15.59
CA SER A 31 21.35 8.74 16.79
C SER A 31 20.73 7.43 16.32
N THR A 32 21.50 6.34 16.42
CA THR A 32 20.96 5.01 16.23
C THR A 32 19.85 4.84 17.28
N PRO A 33 18.58 4.65 16.89
CA PRO A 33 17.52 4.43 17.86
C PRO A 33 17.91 3.22 18.71
N ALA A 34 17.70 3.32 20.03
CA ALA A 34 17.80 2.16 20.90
C ALA A 34 16.95 1.01 20.30
N PRO A 35 17.41 -0.26 20.38
CA PRO A 35 16.61 -1.38 19.91
C PRO A 35 15.23 -1.31 20.58
N PRO A 36 14.12 -1.51 19.83
CA PRO A 36 12.80 -1.44 20.41
C PRO A 36 12.72 -2.44 21.57
N VAL A 37 12.20 -1.96 22.70
CA VAL A 37 11.93 -2.81 23.88
C VAL A 37 11.06 -3.97 23.40
N SER A 38 11.52 -5.20 23.61
CA SER A 38 10.73 -6.38 23.27
C SER A 38 9.53 -6.42 24.20
N CYS A 39 8.33 -6.20 23.66
CA CYS A 39 7.10 -6.39 24.42
C CYS A 39 7.01 -7.84 24.92
N THR A 40 6.55 -8.01 26.14
CA THR A 40 6.02 -9.29 26.65
C THR A 40 4.79 -9.72 25.84
N GLU A 41 4.38 -10.98 25.97
CA GLU A 41 3.15 -11.47 25.34
C GLU A 41 1.91 -10.70 25.81
N GLU A 42 1.85 -10.32 27.09
CA GLU A 42 0.76 -9.54 27.67
C GLU A 42 0.73 -8.11 27.10
N GLU A 43 1.87 -7.42 27.05
CA GLU A 43 1.96 -6.08 26.45
C GLU A 43 1.56 -6.11 24.98
N ARG A 44 1.99 -7.14 24.25
CA ARG A 44 1.62 -7.32 22.85
C ARG A 44 0.13 -7.57 22.67
N ALA A 45 -0.48 -8.43 23.49
CA ALA A 45 -1.92 -8.67 23.44
C ALA A 45 -2.71 -7.39 23.75
N ALA A 46 -2.29 -6.63 24.77
CA ALA A 46 -2.90 -5.35 25.12
C ALA A 46 -2.75 -4.31 23.99
N ASP A 47 -1.62 -4.31 23.29
CA ASP A 47 -1.37 -3.42 22.17
C ASP A 47 -2.23 -3.73 20.95
N LEU A 48 -2.37 -5.02 20.61
CA LEU A 48 -3.30 -5.47 19.57
C LEU A 48 -4.76 -5.14 19.94
N ALA A 49 -5.15 -5.27 21.21
CA ALA A 49 -6.48 -4.86 21.65
C ALA A 49 -6.71 -3.34 21.50
N ARG A 50 -5.73 -2.51 21.89
CA ARG A 50 -5.78 -1.05 21.67
C ARG A 50 -5.91 -0.70 20.19
N GLU A 51 -5.17 -1.40 19.34
CA GLU A 51 -5.24 -1.24 17.89
C GLU A 51 -6.65 -1.54 17.35
N ARG A 52 -7.22 -2.69 17.73
CA ARG A 52 -8.61 -3.06 17.39
C ARG A 52 -9.60 -1.97 17.83
N ASP A 53 -9.50 -1.53 19.07
CA ASP A 53 -10.43 -0.55 19.67
C ASP A 53 -10.33 0.83 19.04
N ARG A 54 -9.17 1.15 18.46
CA ARG A 54 -8.95 2.39 17.71
C ARG A 54 -9.51 2.31 16.29
N VAL A 55 -9.29 1.19 15.59
CA VAL A 55 -9.62 1.05 14.16
C VAL A 55 -11.09 0.69 13.93
N LEU A 56 -11.66 -0.23 14.71
CA LEU A 56 -13.02 -0.74 14.47
C LEU A 56 -14.10 0.36 14.50
N PRO A 57 -14.11 1.31 15.46
CA PRO A 57 -15.13 2.37 15.46
C PRO A 57 -15.13 3.22 14.18
N ALA A 58 -13.96 3.42 13.55
CA ALA A 58 -13.86 4.16 12.29
C ALA A 58 -14.45 3.39 11.09
N LEU A 59 -14.50 2.06 11.18
CA LEU A 59 -14.99 1.17 10.13
C LEU A 59 -16.38 0.60 10.42
N GLU A 60 -16.97 0.86 11.58
CA GLU A 60 -18.19 0.19 12.05
C GLU A 60 -19.36 0.29 11.04
N ARG A 61 -19.55 1.47 10.44
CA ARG A 61 -20.62 1.70 9.44
C ARG A 61 -20.44 0.94 8.14
N VAL A 62 -19.23 0.46 7.88
CA VAL A 62 -18.82 -0.25 6.68
C VAL A 62 -18.23 -1.62 7.00
N ARG A 63 -18.41 -2.11 8.24
CA ARG A 63 -18.00 -3.45 8.67
C ARG A 63 -18.60 -4.55 7.77
N THR A 64 -19.75 -4.27 7.17
CA THR A 64 -20.23 -4.99 6.00
C THR A 64 -20.56 -3.99 4.89
N VAL A 65 -19.94 -4.15 3.73
CA VAL A 65 -20.25 -3.39 2.52
C VAL A 65 -21.18 -4.25 1.65
N ARG A 66 -22.48 -3.92 1.67
CA ARG A 66 -23.54 -4.71 1.04
C ARG A 66 -23.88 -4.26 -0.38
N ASN A 67 -23.41 -3.09 -0.78
CA ASN A 67 -23.75 -2.47 -2.06
C ASN A 67 -22.81 -1.30 -2.36
N TRP A 68 -23.00 -0.71 -3.55
CA TRP A 68 -22.28 0.47 -4.01
C TRP A 68 -22.40 1.68 -3.10
N ALA A 69 -23.55 1.92 -2.46
CA ALA A 69 -23.71 3.07 -1.57
C ALA A 69 -22.81 2.94 -0.33
N GLN A 70 -22.74 1.75 0.27
CA GLN A 70 -21.83 1.49 1.38
C GLN A 70 -20.36 1.49 0.94
N LEU A 71 -20.06 1.06 -0.28
CA LEU A 71 -18.71 1.17 -0.84
C LEU A 71 -18.31 2.65 -0.99
N GLY A 72 -19.25 3.51 -1.42
CA GLY A 72 -19.08 4.95 -1.45
C GLY A 72 -18.85 5.56 -0.06
N LEU A 73 -19.52 5.06 0.99
CA LEU A 73 -19.25 5.46 2.39
C LEU A 73 -17.84 5.10 2.85
N LEU A 74 -17.35 3.91 2.49
CA LEU A 74 -15.98 3.49 2.81
C LEU A 74 -14.95 4.41 2.12
N ALA A 75 -15.17 4.70 0.84
CA ALA A 75 -14.34 5.63 0.08
C ALA A 75 -14.38 7.03 0.68
N ALA A 76 -15.57 7.52 1.06
CA ALA A 76 -15.74 8.81 1.72
C ALA A 76 -15.18 8.85 3.15
N SER A 77 -14.79 7.70 3.71
CA SER A 77 -14.04 7.60 4.96
C SER A 77 -12.53 7.56 4.73
N GLY A 78 -12.07 7.55 3.47
CA GLY A 78 -10.65 7.60 3.09
C GLY A 78 -10.14 6.34 2.39
N TRP A 79 -10.86 5.22 2.42
CA TRP A 79 -10.47 3.95 1.78
C TRP A 79 -11.21 3.75 0.46
N GLY A 80 -10.65 4.26 -0.63
CA GLY A 80 -11.32 4.33 -1.92
C GLY A 80 -10.53 3.75 -3.09
N ALA A 81 -9.27 3.34 -2.88
CA ALA A 81 -8.38 2.92 -3.95
C ALA A 81 -8.42 1.40 -4.14
N LEU A 82 -8.82 0.96 -5.34
CA LEU A 82 -8.96 -0.44 -5.70
C LEU A 82 -7.81 -0.88 -6.60
N GLY A 83 -6.61 -1.05 -6.02
CA GLY A 83 -5.40 -1.45 -6.75
C GLY A 83 -5.53 -2.80 -7.47
N HIS A 84 -6.42 -3.67 -7.00
CA HIS A 84 -6.74 -4.97 -7.60
C HIS A 84 -8.21 -5.09 -8.02
N GLY A 85 -8.91 -3.96 -8.21
CA GLY A 85 -10.35 -3.98 -8.48
C GLY A 85 -11.09 -4.70 -7.35
N PHE A 86 -12.01 -5.60 -7.73
CA PHE A 86 -12.76 -6.48 -6.81
C PHE A 86 -12.18 -7.88 -6.69
N VAL A 87 -10.96 -8.12 -7.16
CA VAL A 87 -10.31 -9.43 -7.02
C VAL A 87 -10.13 -9.74 -5.53
N SER A 88 -10.75 -10.83 -5.10
CA SER A 88 -10.48 -11.46 -3.82
C SER A 88 -9.23 -12.31 -3.95
N PHE A 89 -8.37 -12.23 -2.94
CA PHE A 89 -7.16 -13.02 -2.84
C PHE A 89 -7.34 -14.14 -1.81
N ASP A 90 -6.84 -15.35 -2.11
CA ASP A 90 -6.99 -16.50 -1.20
C ASP A 90 -6.32 -16.17 0.14
N GLY A 91 -7.09 -16.31 1.22
CA GLY A 91 -6.66 -15.97 2.58
C GLY A 91 -6.64 -14.46 2.91
N ALA A 92 -6.86 -13.53 1.98
CA ALA A 92 -6.88 -12.09 2.30
C ALA A 92 -8.21 -11.40 1.97
N GLY A 93 -8.89 -11.81 0.91
CA GLY A 93 -10.07 -11.12 0.41
C GLY A 93 -9.73 -9.97 -0.52
N VAL A 94 -10.67 -9.03 -0.65
CA VAL A 94 -10.51 -7.79 -1.42
C VAL A 94 -9.78 -6.77 -0.56
N ALA A 95 -8.67 -6.25 -1.07
CA ALA A 95 -7.89 -5.18 -0.44
C ALA A 95 -8.31 -3.81 -0.99
N ILE A 96 -8.68 -2.88 -0.10
CA ILE A 96 -9.03 -1.51 -0.45
C ILE A 96 -8.06 -0.56 0.27
N ALA A 97 -7.33 0.24 -0.49
CA ALA A 97 -6.29 1.12 0.04
C ALA A 97 -6.83 2.52 0.36
N ARG A 98 -6.16 3.21 1.30
CA ARG A 98 -6.38 4.64 1.56
C ARG A 98 -6.09 5.47 0.31
N THR A 99 -6.94 6.41 -0.07
CA THR A 99 -6.76 7.18 -1.32
C THR A 99 -5.49 8.03 -1.41
N ASP A 100 -4.82 8.30 -0.28
CA ASP A 100 -3.56 9.03 -0.18
C ASP A 100 -2.33 8.12 0.02
N SER A 101 -2.54 6.80 0.12
CA SER A 101 -1.43 5.85 0.25
C SER A 101 -0.56 5.86 -1.00
N PRO A 102 0.77 5.69 -0.90
CA PRO A 102 1.63 5.44 -2.06
C PRO A 102 1.23 4.21 -2.87
N LEU A 103 0.50 3.25 -2.28
CA LEU A 103 -0.10 2.12 -2.99
C LEU A 103 -1.30 2.51 -3.87
N SER A 104 -1.89 3.68 -3.62
CA SER A 104 -3.12 4.16 -4.25
C SER A 104 -2.88 4.91 -5.55
N GLY A 105 -1.72 4.72 -6.18
CA GLY A 105 -1.48 5.15 -7.56
C GLY A 105 -2.49 4.57 -8.58
N SER A 106 -3.43 3.72 -8.15
CA SER A 106 -4.54 3.15 -8.92
C SER A 106 -5.45 4.20 -9.53
N HIS A 107 -5.69 4.09 -10.84
CA HIS A 107 -6.71 4.86 -11.57
C HIS A 107 -8.15 4.43 -11.25
N VAL A 108 -8.35 3.28 -10.59
CA VAL A 108 -9.66 2.84 -10.10
C VAL A 108 -9.82 3.33 -8.67
N VAL A 109 -10.35 4.55 -8.58
CA VAL A 109 -10.83 5.11 -7.32
C VAL A 109 -12.35 4.98 -7.32
N ILE A 110 -12.91 4.48 -6.23
CA ILE A 110 -14.35 4.49 -6.01
C ILE A 110 -14.82 5.95 -6.15
N PRO A 111 -15.75 6.26 -7.07
CA PRO A 111 -16.17 7.63 -7.31
C PRO A 111 -16.65 8.27 -6.01
N LEU A 112 -16.02 9.36 -5.61
CA LEU A 112 -16.47 10.18 -4.51
C LEU A 112 -17.35 11.30 -5.06
N PRO A 113 -18.43 11.68 -4.35
CA PRO A 113 -19.06 12.97 -4.56
C PRO A 113 -17.97 14.06 -4.51
N VAL A 114 -18.06 15.06 -5.38
CA VAL A 114 -17.12 16.19 -5.42
C VAL A 114 -17.05 16.84 -4.03
N GLY A 115 -15.87 16.79 -3.41
CA GLY A 115 -15.62 17.25 -2.05
C GLY A 115 -14.16 17.04 -1.64
N GLU A 116 -13.77 17.55 -0.47
CA GLU A 116 -12.42 17.36 0.06
C GLU A 116 -12.15 15.87 0.32
N LYS A 117 -10.96 15.40 -0.09
CA LYS A 117 -10.52 14.03 0.23
C LYS A 117 -10.36 13.94 1.75
N PRO A 118 -10.97 12.94 2.41
CA PRO A 118 -10.78 12.75 3.84
C PRO A 118 -9.30 12.50 4.12
N LEU A 119 -8.67 13.37 4.91
CA LEU A 119 -7.33 13.11 5.43
C LEU A 119 -7.47 12.25 6.67
N LEU A 120 -7.28 10.94 6.49
CA LEU A 120 -7.18 10.02 7.62
C LEU A 120 -5.88 10.32 8.40
N PRO A 121 -5.91 10.29 9.75
CA PRO A 121 -4.69 10.36 10.55
C PRO A 121 -3.64 9.35 10.08
N LEU A 122 -2.35 9.70 10.15
CA LEU A 122 -1.26 8.83 9.67
C LEU A 122 -1.21 7.46 10.36
N ASN A 123 -1.76 7.34 11.56
CA ASN A 123 -1.84 6.08 12.29
C ASN A 123 -3.04 5.22 11.86
N MET A 124 -3.94 5.66 10.99
CA MET A 124 -5.02 4.80 10.47
C MET A 124 -4.52 3.84 9.38
N PRO A 125 -5.10 2.63 9.27
CA PRO A 125 -4.61 1.59 8.36
C PRO A 125 -4.52 2.04 6.90
N ASP A 126 -3.44 1.65 6.24
CA ASP A 126 -3.21 1.88 4.81
C ASP A 126 -4.12 1.02 3.91
N LEU A 127 -4.49 -0.16 4.40
CA LEU A 127 -5.30 -1.16 3.73
C LEU A 127 -6.43 -1.62 4.65
N VAL A 128 -7.59 -1.90 4.07
CA VAL A 128 -8.66 -2.68 4.72
C VAL A 128 -8.98 -3.90 3.87
N PHE A 129 -9.21 -5.02 4.53
CA PHE A 129 -9.43 -6.32 3.89
C PHE A 129 -10.85 -6.79 4.12
N TYR A 130 -11.51 -7.20 3.04
CA TYR A 130 -12.88 -7.69 3.07
C TYR A 130 -13.01 -9.08 2.46
N ALA A 131 -13.63 -10.01 3.19
CA ALA A 131 -14.06 -11.28 2.61
C ALA A 131 -15.30 -11.06 1.73
N PRO A 132 -15.33 -11.57 0.49
CA PRO A 132 -16.52 -11.54 -0.36
C PRO A 132 -17.61 -12.48 0.16
N ASN A 133 -18.78 -12.41 -0.46
CA ASN A 133 -19.81 -13.43 -0.31
C ASN A 133 -19.21 -14.83 -0.60
N PRO A 134 -19.23 -15.78 0.37
CA PRO A 134 -18.63 -17.10 0.18
C PRO A 134 -19.30 -17.92 -0.93
N GLU A 135 -20.54 -17.59 -1.28
CA GLU A 135 -21.32 -18.22 -2.35
C GLU A 135 -21.02 -17.63 -3.74
N SER A 136 -20.24 -16.56 -3.83
CA SER A 136 -19.95 -15.95 -5.12
C SER A 136 -19.07 -16.84 -6.00
N GLY A 137 -19.45 -16.92 -7.28
CA GLY A 137 -18.64 -17.54 -8.33
C GLY A 137 -17.65 -16.59 -8.98
N THR A 138 -17.69 -15.29 -8.63
CA THR A 138 -16.97 -14.23 -9.36
C THR A 138 -15.82 -13.58 -8.59
N VAL A 139 -15.34 -14.22 -7.52
CA VAL A 139 -14.29 -13.73 -6.60
C VAL A 139 -12.94 -13.39 -7.24
N THR A 140 -12.71 -13.76 -8.51
CA THR A 140 -11.50 -13.41 -9.27
C THR A 140 -11.75 -12.37 -10.36
N HIS A 141 -12.98 -11.85 -10.51
CA HIS A 141 -13.31 -10.86 -11.52
C HIS A 141 -13.05 -9.43 -11.00
N PRO A 142 -12.20 -8.64 -11.67
CA PRO A 142 -11.77 -7.35 -11.13
C PRO A 142 -12.81 -6.25 -11.22
N HIS A 143 -13.83 -6.41 -12.07
CA HIS A 143 -14.82 -5.37 -12.37
C HIS A 143 -16.21 -5.63 -11.79
N SER A 144 -16.42 -6.79 -11.18
CA SER A 144 -17.73 -7.24 -10.72
C SER A 144 -17.67 -7.46 -9.21
N PRO A 145 -18.28 -6.57 -8.40
CA PRO A 145 -18.28 -6.76 -6.96
C PRO A 145 -19.16 -7.93 -6.52
N ASP A 146 -18.69 -8.65 -5.51
CA ASP A 146 -19.31 -9.82 -4.87
C ASP A 146 -19.95 -9.46 -3.53
N PHE A 147 -20.81 -8.44 -3.54
CA PHE A 147 -21.49 -8.03 -2.32
C PHE A 147 -22.32 -9.19 -1.71
N PRO A 148 -22.45 -9.27 -0.37
CA PRO A 148 -21.81 -8.41 0.61
C PRO A 148 -20.34 -8.77 0.88
N TYR A 149 -19.56 -7.75 1.20
CA TYR A 149 -18.19 -7.84 1.68
C TYR A 149 -18.16 -7.64 3.20
N THR A 150 -17.50 -8.51 3.96
CA THR A 150 -17.36 -8.41 5.41
C THR A 150 -15.93 -8.06 5.80
N LEU A 151 -15.73 -7.05 6.64
CA LEU A 151 -14.42 -6.66 7.12
C LEU A 151 -13.78 -7.82 7.89
N VAL A 152 -12.59 -8.22 7.48
CA VAL A 152 -11.83 -9.32 8.09
C VAL A 152 -10.47 -8.90 8.62
N GLY A 153 -10.03 -7.69 8.31
CA GLY A 153 -8.74 -7.19 8.76
C GLY A 153 -8.36 -5.86 8.13
N TRP A 154 -7.15 -5.43 8.43
CA TRP A 154 -6.54 -4.24 7.86
C TRP A 154 -5.02 -4.40 7.81
N GLY A 155 -4.33 -3.46 7.19
CA GLY A 155 -2.88 -3.53 7.08
C GLY A 155 -2.23 -2.16 7.09
N TYR A 156 -0.93 -2.19 7.38
CA TYR A 156 -0.06 -1.02 7.34
C TYR A 156 1.02 -1.22 6.31
N TRP A 157 1.42 -0.11 5.72
CA TRP A 157 2.42 -0.07 4.66
C TRP A 157 3.51 0.92 5.03
N ASP A 158 4.76 0.62 4.69
CA ASP A 158 5.84 1.59 4.75
C ASP A 158 6.90 1.33 3.66
N GLY A 159 7.75 2.32 3.43
CA GLY A 159 8.89 2.17 2.53
C GLY A 159 9.80 1.02 2.95
N TYR A 160 10.20 0.17 2.00
CA TYR A 160 11.10 -0.93 2.31
C TYR A 160 12.52 -0.46 2.60
N ASN A 161 13.06 -0.94 3.72
CA ASN A 161 14.46 -0.85 4.09
C ASN A 161 14.88 -2.20 4.69
N LEU A 162 15.88 -2.86 4.11
CA LEU A 162 16.30 -4.19 4.55
C LEU A 162 16.73 -4.20 6.03
N GLU A 163 17.44 -3.17 6.46
CA GLU A 163 18.05 -3.06 7.79
C GLU A 163 17.03 -2.64 8.86
N ARG A 164 15.86 -2.10 8.46
CA ARG A 164 14.87 -1.55 9.40
C ARG A 164 13.45 -1.88 8.98
N HIS A 165 12.73 -2.56 9.86
CA HIS A 165 11.27 -2.70 9.74
C HIS A 165 10.58 -1.45 10.35
N PRO A 166 9.32 -1.19 10.01
CA PRO A 166 8.59 -0.04 10.55
C PRO A 166 8.24 -0.25 12.03
N THR A 167 8.38 0.81 12.83
CA THR A 167 8.06 0.81 14.29
C THR A 167 7.10 1.93 14.70
N GLY A 168 6.73 2.81 13.78
CA GLY A 168 5.83 3.96 14.02
C GLY A 168 4.48 3.87 13.32
N ARG A 169 4.12 2.69 12.81
CA ARG A 169 2.85 2.44 12.11
C ARG A 169 2.17 1.22 12.70
N GLY A 170 0.89 1.36 13.03
CA GLY A 170 0.11 0.31 13.68
C GLY A 170 0.50 0.06 15.15
N PRO A 171 0.26 -1.15 15.67
CA PRO A 171 0.67 -1.53 17.03
C PRO A 171 2.18 -1.38 17.24
N VAL A 172 2.58 -0.80 18.38
CA VAL A 172 3.99 -0.59 18.76
C VAL A 172 4.73 -1.90 19.07
N CYS A 173 4.00 -2.96 19.43
CA CYS A 173 4.56 -4.26 19.78
C CYS A 173 4.74 -5.20 18.56
N LEU A 174 4.52 -4.70 17.33
CA LEU A 174 4.89 -5.44 16.13
C LEU A 174 6.42 -5.51 16.00
N THR A 175 6.90 -6.69 15.65
CA THR A 175 8.32 -6.98 15.41
C THR A 175 8.53 -7.24 13.93
N ARG A 176 9.79 -7.29 13.48
CA ARG A 176 10.12 -7.65 12.08
C ARG A 176 9.40 -8.90 11.55
N ARG A 177 9.13 -9.90 12.41
CA ARG A 177 8.44 -11.14 12.02
C ARG A 177 6.97 -10.94 11.63
N ASP A 178 6.36 -9.87 12.10
CA ASP A 178 4.98 -9.48 11.81
C ASP A 178 4.84 -8.69 10.51
N TRP A 179 5.98 -8.30 9.94
CA TRP A 179 6.06 -7.61 8.67
C TRP A 179 6.55 -8.57 7.58
N HIS A 180 5.97 -8.42 6.40
CA HIS A 180 6.40 -9.05 5.16
C HIS A 180 6.72 -7.98 4.13
N VAL A 181 7.55 -8.32 3.16
CA VAL A 181 7.85 -7.43 2.05
C VAL A 181 6.85 -7.69 0.95
N HIS A 182 6.10 -6.67 0.56
CA HIS A 182 5.42 -6.64 -0.72
C HIS A 182 6.47 -6.37 -1.80
N GLU A 183 6.67 -7.34 -2.68
CA GLU A 183 7.69 -7.30 -3.72
C GLU A 183 7.47 -6.10 -4.65
N ARG A 184 8.53 -5.62 -5.30
CA ARG A 184 8.42 -4.67 -6.40
C ARG A 184 7.65 -5.31 -7.54
N GLY A 185 6.74 -4.58 -8.15
CA GLY A 185 6.04 -5.08 -9.32
C GLY A 185 5.10 -4.08 -9.95
N ILE A 186 4.17 -4.63 -10.71
CA ILE A 186 3.21 -3.90 -11.52
C ILE A 186 1.80 -4.34 -11.12
N HIS A 187 0.95 -3.39 -10.74
CA HIS A 187 -0.50 -3.59 -10.74
C HIS A 187 -1.00 -3.44 -12.17
N ASP A 188 -1.21 -4.58 -12.84
CA ASP A 188 -1.53 -4.64 -14.26
C ASP A 188 -2.95 -4.12 -14.54
N PHE A 189 -3.10 -3.19 -15.48
CA PHE A 189 -4.39 -2.55 -15.76
C PHE A 189 -5.40 -3.46 -16.46
N ALA A 190 -4.94 -4.50 -17.16
CA ALA A 190 -5.83 -5.38 -17.91
C ALA A 190 -6.45 -6.44 -16.99
N THR A 191 -5.64 -6.99 -16.08
CA THR A 191 -6.03 -8.10 -15.21
C THR A 191 -6.35 -7.68 -13.79
N PHE A 192 -5.88 -6.49 -13.37
CA PHE A 192 -5.83 -6.06 -11.96
C PHE A 192 -5.10 -7.04 -11.05
N GLY A 193 -4.29 -7.93 -11.63
CA GLY A 193 -3.38 -8.79 -10.90
C GLY A 193 -2.13 -8.03 -10.46
N PHE A 194 -1.23 -8.76 -9.80
CA PHE A 194 0.11 -8.30 -9.50
C PHE A 194 1.15 -9.08 -10.32
N VAL A 195 1.99 -8.36 -11.05
CA VAL A 195 3.12 -8.94 -11.78
C VAL A 195 4.40 -8.59 -11.01
N PRO A 196 5.02 -9.55 -10.30
CA PRO A 196 6.28 -9.30 -9.59
C PRO A 196 7.39 -9.05 -10.61
N VAL A 197 8.17 -7.99 -10.38
CA VAL A 197 9.34 -7.64 -11.18
C VAL A 197 10.52 -7.40 -10.25
N PRO A 198 11.03 -8.46 -9.58
CA PRO A 198 12.11 -8.30 -8.62
C PRO A 198 13.37 -7.74 -9.30
N PRO A 199 14.18 -6.93 -8.60
CA PRO A 199 15.50 -6.52 -9.06
C PRO A 199 16.44 -7.73 -9.26
N ARG A 200 17.54 -7.51 -9.98
CA ARG A 200 18.66 -8.47 -9.99
C ARG A 200 19.48 -8.25 -8.72
N GLU A 201 19.62 -9.30 -7.92
CA GLU A 201 20.26 -9.24 -6.60
C GLU A 201 20.84 -10.60 -6.22
N SER A 202 21.74 -10.61 -5.23
CA SER A 202 22.39 -11.83 -4.74
C SER A 202 21.48 -12.67 -3.85
N PHE A 203 20.50 -12.04 -3.19
CA PHE A 203 19.43 -12.69 -2.44
C PHE A 203 18.14 -11.84 -2.47
N GLN A 204 16.99 -12.49 -2.29
CA GLN A 204 15.70 -11.82 -2.35
C GLN A 204 15.56 -10.78 -1.21
N GLY A 205 15.34 -9.52 -1.59
CA GLY A 205 15.19 -8.41 -0.63
C GLY A 205 16.46 -7.60 -0.39
N GLU A 206 17.58 -7.91 -1.05
CA GLU A 206 18.80 -7.11 -0.94
C GLU A 206 18.59 -5.65 -1.35
N SER A 207 17.94 -5.44 -2.50
CA SER A 207 17.64 -4.11 -3.03
C SER A 207 16.34 -3.54 -2.45
N SER A 208 16.25 -2.22 -2.35
CA SER A 208 14.98 -1.54 -2.04
C SER A 208 13.94 -1.69 -3.17
N GLY A 209 14.36 -2.14 -4.35
CA GLY A 209 13.54 -2.18 -5.54
C GLY A 209 13.19 -0.79 -6.08
N ALA A 210 13.92 0.26 -5.69
CA ALA A 210 13.69 1.63 -6.16
C ALA A 210 14.15 1.86 -7.61
N ASP A 211 14.97 0.96 -8.16
CA ASP A 211 15.41 1.07 -9.55
C ASP A 211 14.21 1.05 -10.50
N PRO A 212 14.25 1.79 -11.62
CA PRO A 212 13.19 1.76 -12.61
C PRO A 212 12.86 0.35 -13.11
N VAL A 213 11.58 0.09 -13.35
CA VAL A 213 11.15 -1.14 -14.03
C VAL A 213 11.58 -1.07 -15.51
N PRO A 214 12.16 -2.16 -16.07
CA PRO A 214 12.56 -2.18 -17.47
C PRO A 214 11.39 -1.83 -18.41
N PRO A 215 11.58 -0.96 -19.42
CA PRO A 215 10.50 -0.56 -20.32
C PRO A 215 9.79 -1.74 -21.00
N LEU A 216 10.50 -2.81 -21.33
CA LEU A 216 9.92 -4.01 -21.93
C LEU A 216 8.90 -4.71 -21.01
N ALA A 217 9.10 -4.66 -19.69
CA ALA A 217 8.12 -5.21 -18.75
C ALA A 217 6.81 -4.39 -18.77
N LEU A 218 6.91 -3.06 -18.85
CA LEU A 218 5.74 -2.17 -18.93
C LEU A 218 5.00 -2.25 -20.28
N LEU A 219 5.71 -2.59 -21.35
CA LEU A 219 5.08 -2.87 -22.65
C LEU A 219 4.27 -4.16 -22.63
N ARG A 220 4.72 -5.17 -21.88
CA ARG A 220 4.03 -6.46 -21.75
C ARG A 220 2.88 -6.40 -20.74
N ASP A 221 3.14 -5.78 -19.60
CA ASP A 221 2.26 -5.70 -18.45
C ASP A 221 2.05 -4.20 -18.12
N PRO A 222 1.18 -3.48 -18.84
CA PRO A 222 0.96 -2.05 -18.60
C PRO A 222 0.22 -1.85 -17.28
N GLY A 223 0.79 -1.03 -16.40
CA GLY A 223 0.23 -0.87 -15.06
C GLY A 223 0.96 0.13 -14.19
N ILE A 224 0.60 0.16 -12.91
CA ILE A 224 1.25 1.00 -11.91
C ILE A 224 2.40 0.24 -11.29
N VAL A 225 3.58 0.84 -11.41
CA VAL A 225 4.79 0.34 -10.77
C VAL A 225 4.87 0.84 -9.34
N HIS A 226 5.26 -0.04 -8.42
CA HIS A 226 5.81 0.39 -7.14
C HIS A 226 7.07 -0.39 -6.78
N LYS A 227 7.95 0.26 -6.01
CA LYS A 227 9.10 -0.37 -5.35
C LYS A 227 8.66 -1.35 -4.26
N ARG A 228 9.59 -2.08 -3.65
CA ARG A 228 9.28 -2.91 -2.48
C ARG A 228 8.74 -2.07 -1.35
N ALA A 229 7.91 -2.71 -0.54
CA ALA A 229 7.40 -2.10 0.67
C ALA A 229 7.34 -3.09 1.82
N TRP A 230 7.51 -2.58 3.03
CA TRP A 230 7.08 -3.30 4.21
C TRP A 230 5.56 -3.26 4.29
N ASN A 231 4.96 -4.40 4.60
CA ASN A 231 3.54 -4.54 4.81
C ASN A 231 3.28 -5.47 6.01
N THR A 232 2.24 -5.20 6.78
CA THR A 232 1.75 -6.10 7.83
C THR A 232 0.23 -6.19 7.69
N HIS A 233 -0.32 -7.39 7.87
CA HIS A 233 -1.76 -7.60 7.85
C HIS A 233 -2.21 -8.07 9.23
N LEU A 234 -3.26 -7.42 9.74
CA LEU A 234 -3.86 -7.65 11.03
C LEU A 234 -5.28 -8.20 10.79
N TRP A 235 -5.54 -9.41 11.27
CA TRP A 235 -6.77 -10.14 11.00
C TRP A 235 -7.67 -10.21 12.22
N LEU A 236 -8.95 -9.92 12.02
CA LEU A 236 -9.99 -10.04 13.03
C LEU A 236 -10.42 -11.50 13.19
N THR A 237 -10.68 -11.92 14.43
CA THR A 237 -11.52 -13.09 14.65
C THR A 237 -12.93 -12.89 14.09
N PRO A 238 -13.70 -13.96 13.82
CA PRO A 238 -15.05 -13.84 13.27
C PRO A 238 -16.02 -12.99 14.11
N ASP A 239 -15.86 -13.00 15.43
CA ASP A 239 -16.60 -12.17 16.38
C ASP A 239 -16.00 -10.76 16.55
N ALA A 240 -14.87 -10.49 15.90
CA ALA A 240 -14.00 -9.32 16.05
C ALA A 240 -13.54 -9.05 17.50
N SER A 241 -13.50 -10.07 18.34
CA SER A 241 -13.01 -9.95 19.72
C SER A 241 -11.49 -9.85 19.81
N THR A 242 -10.73 -10.24 18.78
CA THR A 242 -9.26 -10.13 18.79
C THR A 242 -8.73 -9.77 17.41
N VAL A 243 -7.48 -9.31 17.37
CA VAL A 243 -6.74 -9.06 16.14
C VAL A 243 -5.36 -9.70 16.22
N THR A 244 -4.91 -10.36 15.16
CA THR A 244 -3.62 -11.05 15.11
C THR A 244 -2.86 -10.71 13.82
N PRO A 245 -1.55 -10.43 13.89
CA PRO A 245 -0.73 -10.29 12.70
C PRO A 245 -0.48 -11.65 12.04
N ALA A 246 -0.73 -11.73 10.74
CA ALA A 246 -0.37 -12.89 9.92
C ALA A 246 -0.30 -12.48 8.46
N PHE A 247 0.40 -13.26 7.64
CA PHE A 247 0.43 -13.01 6.19
C PHE A 247 -0.97 -13.11 5.55
N ALA A 248 -1.73 -14.13 5.93
CA ALA A 248 -3.10 -14.40 5.50
C ALA A 248 -4.00 -14.66 6.72
N ASN A 249 -5.30 -14.49 6.55
CA ASN A 249 -6.32 -14.67 7.58
C ASN A 249 -6.21 -16.08 8.19
N PRO A 250 -5.89 -16.19 9.49
CA PRO A 250 -5.70 -17.48 10.14
C PRO A 250 -7.01 -18.12 10.62
N TYR A 251 -8.12 -17.38 10.62
CA TYR A 251 -9.38 -17.81 11.23
C TYR A 251 -10.38 -18.36 10.22
N GLN A 252 -10.31 -17.89 8.98
CA GLN A 252 -11.24 -18.26 7.92
C GLN A 252 -10.51 -18.39 6.60
N ARG A 253 -10.82 -19.45 5.86
CA ARG A 253 -10.39 -19.54 4.48
C ARG A 253 -11.26 -18.61 3.63
N ILE A 254 -10.64 -17.57 3.10
CA ILE A 254 -11.26 -16.64 2.17
C ILE A 254 -10.91 -17.08 0.77
N ARG A 255 -11.89 -17.42 -0.07
CA ARG A 255 -11.63 -17.84 -1.45
C ARG A 255 -11.16 -16.66 -2.29
N GLY A 256 -10.21 -16.91 -3.18
CA GLY A 256 -9.74 -15.91 -4.13
C GLY A 256 -8.66 -16.42 -5.06
N GLN A 257 -8.06 -15.50 -5.80
CA GLN A 257 -6.83 -15.73 -6.54
C GLN A 257 -5.69 -16.01 -5.56
N ASP A 258 -4.88 -17.02 -5.86
CA ASP A 258 -3.74 -17.41 -5.03
C ASP A 258 -2.77 -16.24 -4.77
N LEU A 259 -2.52 -15.95 -3.49
CA LEU A 259 -1.44 -15.07 -3.06
C LEU A 259 -0.14 -15.85 -3.07
N ARG A 260 0.70 -15.56 -4.05
CA ARG A 260 1.97 -16.27 -4.22
C ARG A 260 3.00 -15.80 -3.20
N TYR A 261 2.97 -16.38 -2.00
CA TYR A 261 4.06 -16.23 -1.02
C TYR A 261 5.38 -16.73 -1.62
N GLY A 262 6.46 -16.00 -1.40
CA GLY A 262 7.75 -16.12 -2.07
C GLY A 262 7.87 -15.32 -3.38
N GLN A 263 6.77 -14.93 -4.03
CA GLN A 263 6.82 -14.14 -5.27
C GLN A 263 6.29 -12.71 -5.07
N TRP A 264 5.07 -12.58 -4.55
CA TRP A 264 4.41 -11.30 -4.32
C TRP A 264 4.75 -10.74 -2.95
N PHE A 265 4.89 -11.65 -2.00
CA PHE A 265 5.23 -11.35 -0.63
C PHE A 265 6.32 -12.29 -0.14
N PHE A 266 7.25 -11.80 0.67
CA PHE A 266 8.28 -12.65 1.26
C PHE A 266 8.77 -12.08 2.59
N GLN A 267 9.43 -12.89 3.39
CA GLN A 267 10.23 -12.41 4.52
C GLN A 267 11.69 -12.29 4.08
N PRO A 268 12.31 -11.10 4.15
CA PRO A 268 13.73 -10.97 3.87
C PRO A 268 14.54 -11.65 4.98
N PRO A 269 15.78 -12.08 4.70
CA PRO A 269 16.65 -12.67 5.70
C PRO A 269 16.74 -11.79 6.97
N SER A 270 16.77 -12.43 8.14
CA SER A 270 17.22 -11.79 9.37
C SER A 270 18.74 -11.59 9.25
N ARG A 271 19.18 -10.34 9.27
CA ARG A 271 20.59 -9.99 9.44
C ARG A 271 20.87 -9.67 10.89
#